data_AF-A0A971GRA7-F1
#
_entry.id   AF-A0A971GRA7-F1
#
_cell.length_a   1.000
_cell.length_b   1.000
_cell.length_c   1.000
_cell.angle_alpha   90.00
_cell.angle_beta   90.00
_cell.angle_gamma   90.00
#
_symmetry.space_group_name_H-M   'P 1'
#
loop_
_entity.id
_entity.type
_entity.pdbx_description
1 polymer ?
#
loop_
_entity_poly.entity_id
_entity_poly.type
_entity_poly.pdbx_seq_one_letter_code
_entity_poly.pdbx_strand_id
1 'polypeptide(L)'
;MKRITALISMILILAVYTGAAVFASGLTVTDITPKDGETGKQPQNMAVKVTFSQEMMDEKAIDSNKAFFKIRDAQGTDQPFEIMYSAEKYPDQLWLVLEQTLESDSEYTVEILPGVLSAEGGTLDEGMTTTFKTRNTATDAKVSLGLMAVMMVFMFSATSKAAKKSAEKESFETSGKIKEESLNPYKIAKVKGISLEEATAYVEKEKAKIAKKQRKLEEERLRLEEEKAAELAAIEAELQAAERAEGRFRVTGPRSVKEAGGKIPRSIVKKNKARREAAKAAEKAKSNSRNKRKK
;
A
#
# COMPACT_ATOMS: atom_id res chain seq x y z
N MET A 1 -34.76 -49.20 -62.13
CA MET A 1 -33.56 -49.54 -61.33
C MET A 1 -32.57 -48.38 -61.23
N LYS A 2 -32.02 -47.84 -62.34
CA LYS A 2 -31.00 -46.76 -62.32
C LYS A 2 -31.34 -45.50 -61.47
N ARG A 3 -32.61 -45.08 -61.42
CA ARG A 3 -33.06 -43.90 -60.65
C ARG A 3 -33.17 -44.17 -59.14
N ILE A 4 -33.50 -45.40 -58.74
CA ILE A 4 -33.60 -45.80 -57.33
C ILE A 4 -32.20 -45.96 -56.75
N THR A 5 -31.27 -46.53 -57.52
CA THR A 5 -29.86 -46.66 -57.13
C THR A 5 -29.19 -45.29 -56.96
N ALA A 6 -29.52 -44.32 -57.82
CA ALA A 6 -29.04 -42.95 -57.68
C ALA A 6 -29.57 -42.25 -56.42
N LEU A 7 -30.84 -42.48 -56.06
CA LEU A 7 -31.48 -41.85 -54.91
C LEU A 7 -30.94 -42.43 -53.58
N ILE A 8 -30.69 -43.75 -53.54
CA ILE A 8 -30.05 -44.41 -52.39
C ILE A 8 -28.60 -43.96 -52.22
N SER A 9 -27.85 -43.84 -53.33
CA SER A 9 -26.48 -43.30 -53.33
C SER A 9 -26.43 -41.86 -52.78
N MET A 10 -27.38 -41.02 -53.18
CA MET A 10 -27.43 -39.63 -52.73
C MET A 10 -27.74 -39.49 -51.24
N ILE A 11 -28.65 -40.32 -50.70
CA ILE A 11 -28.95 -40.38 -49.26
C ILE A 11 -27.71 -40.86 -48.49
N LEU A 12 -26.99 -41.85 -49.03
CA LEU A 12 -25.79 -42.39 -48.39
C LEU A 12 -24.65 -41.36 -48.36
N ILE A 13 -24.49 -40.58 -49.43
CA ILE A 13 -23.51 -39.47 -49.48
C ILE A 13 -23.90 -38.35 -48.50
N LEU A 14 -25.19 -38.03 -48.38
CA LEU A 14 -25.69 -37.05 -47.40
C LEU A 14 -25.50 -37.52 -45.95
N ALA A 15 -25.68 -38.81 -45.67
CA ALA A 15 -25.40 -39.40 -44.36
C ALA A 15 -23.90 -39.38 -44.02
N VAL A 16 -23.02 -39.58 -45.01
CA VAL A 16 -21.56 -39.48 -44.82
C VAL A 16 -21.10 -38.04 -44.64
N TYR A 17 -21.72 -37.06 -45.32
CA TYR A 17 -21.38 -35.64 -45.19
C TYR A 17 -21.88 -35.01 -43.86
N THR A 18 -22.93 -35.58 -43.26
CA THR A 18 -23.46 -35.11 -41.96
C THR A 18 -22.76 -35.72 -40.76
N GLY A 19 -21.84 -36.67 -40.98
CA GLY A 19 -21.11 -37.43 -39.94
C GLY A 19 -19.67 -36.99 -39.71
N ALA A 20 -19.28 -35.77 -40.08
CA ALA A 20 -18.03 -35.21 -39.57
C ALA A 20 -18.21 -34.93 -38.07
N ALA A 21 -17.96 -35.95 -37.23
CA ALA A 21 -17.68 -35.73 -35.83
C ALA A 21 -16.41 -34.86 -35.77
N VAL A 22 -16.62 -33.55 -35.71
CA VAL A 22 -15.57 -32.61 -35.33
C VAL A 22 -15.26 -32.99 -33.90
N PHE A 23 -14.20 -33.79 -33.72
CA PHE A 23 -13.56 -33.94 -32.43
C PHE A 23 -12.93 -32.58 -32.12
N ALA A 24 -13.75 -31.67 -31.57
CA ALA A 24 -13.26 -30.46 -30.96
C ALA A 24 -12.20 -30.89 -29.94
N SER A 25 -11.04 -30.22 -29.95
CA SER A 25 -10.11 -30.36 -28.83
C SER A 25 -10.89 -30.05 -27.56
N GLY A 26 -10.82 -30.93 -26.57
CA GLY A 26 -11.58 -30.78 -25.33
C GLY A 26 -11.22 -29.47 -24.65
N LEU A 27 -12.22 -28.75 -24.14
CA LEU A 27 -12.00 -27.56 -23.34
C LEU A 27 -11.39 -28.00 -22.00
N THR A 28 -10.32 -27.35 -21.57
CA THR A 28 -9.68 -27.64 -20.27
C THR A 28 -9.48 -26.34 -19.49
N VAL A 29 -9.46 -26.45 -18.17
CA VAL A 29 -9.10 -25.33 -17.29
C VAL A 29 -7.58 -25.30 -17.15
N THR A 30 -6.96 -24.19 -17.52
CA THR A 30 -5.49 -24.01 -17.50
C THR A 30 -5.01 -23.40 -16.20
N ASP A 31 -5.77 -22.48 -15.61
CA ASP A 31 -5.45 -21.84 -14.34
C ASP A 31 -6.73 -21.42 -13.60
N ILE A 32 -6.65 -21.40 -12.28
CA ILE A 32 -7.71 -20.92 -11.41
C ILE A 32 -7.11 -20.09 -10.27
N THR A 33 -7.70 -18.91 -10.03
CA THR A 33 -7.35 -18.03 -8.93
C THR A 33 -8.61 -17.69 -8.14
N PRO A 34 -8.68 -17.92 -6.83
CA PRO A 34 -7.67 -18.52 -5.96
C PRO A 34 -7.20 -19.92 -6.38
N LYS A 35 -5.94 -20.24 -6.08
CA LYS A 35 -5.42 -21.62 -6.23
C LYS A 35 -6.07 -22.52 -5.18
N ASP A 36 -6.09 -23.82 -5.45
CA ASP A 36 -6.60 -24.80 -4.49
C ASP A 36 -5.84 -24.73 -3.15
N GLY A 37 -6.59 -24.67 -2.06
CA GLY A 37 -6.08 -24.50 -0.70
C GLY A 37 -5.52 -23.11 -0.38
N GLU A 38 -5.68 -22.12 -1.26
CA GLU A 38 -5.12 -20.78 -1.03
C GLU A 38 -5.84 -20.04 0.10
N THR A 39 -5.07 -19.43 1.01
CA THR A 39 -5.58 -18.78 2.22
C THR A 39 -5.35 -17.27 2.22
N GLY A 40 -6.01 -16.55 3.14
CA GLY A 40 -5.80 -15.12 3.34
C GLY A 40 -6.50 -14.25 2.29
N LYS A 41 -7.50 -14.78 1.60
CA LYS A 41 -8.27 -14.06 0.59
C LYS A 41 -9.17 -12.99 1.22
N GLN A 42 -9.22 -11.81 0.63
CA GLN A 42 -10.05 -10.73 1.17
C GLN A 42 -11.54 -11.10 1.03
N PRO A 43 -12.35 -11.06 2.09
CA PRO A 43 -13.76 -11.46 1.98
C PRO A 43 -14.61 -10.52 1.10
N GLN A 44 -14.14 -9.29 0.86
CA GLN A 44 -14.85 -8.26 0.08
C GLN A 44 -14.37 -8.23 -1.37
N ASN A 45 -15.29 -7.94 -2.30
CA ASN A 45 -15.02 -7.81 -3.74
C ASN A 45 -14.23 -9.00 -4.32
N MET A 46 -14.59 -10.20 -3.88
CA MET A 46 -13.92 -11.43 -4.29
C MET A 46 -14.38 -11.84 -5.69
N ALA A 47 -13.42 -12.29 -6.49
CA ALA A 47 -13.69 -12.89 -7.79
C ALA A 47 -12.85 -14.16 -7.95
N VAL A 48 -13.49 -15.25 -8.39
CA VAL A 48 -12.79 -16.45 -8.82
C VAL A 48 -12.53 -16.36 -10.31
N LYS A 49 -11.27 -16.34 -10.71
CA LYS A 49 -10.86 -16.28 -12.10
C LYS A 49 -10.56 -17.68 -12.58
N VAL A 50 -11.19 -18.06 -13.68
CA VAL A 50 -10.99 -19.34 -14.34
C VAL A 50 -10.48 -19.06 -15.75
N THR A 51 -9.30 -19.56 -16.07
CA THR A 51 -8.71 -19.47 -17.40
C THR A 51 -8.84 -20.81 -18.09
N PHE A 52 -9.28 -20.80 -19.34
CA PHE A 52 -9.52 -21.99 -20.16
C PHE A 52 -8.46 -22.14 -21.24
N SER A 53 -8.45 -23.28 -21.92
CA SER A 53 -7.57 -23.55 -23.06
C SER A 53 -8.05 -22.97 -24.39
N GLN A 54 -9.30 -22.49 -24.45
CA GLN A 54 -9.95 -21.93 -25.64
C GLN A 54 -10.68 -20.64 -25.27
N GLU A 55 -11.00 -19.85 -26.28
CA GLU A 55 -11.82 -18.65 -26.12
C GLU A 55 -13.26 -18.99 -25.70
N MET A 56 -13.80 -18.19 -24.79
CA MET A 56 -15.14 -18.33 -24.26
C MET A 56 -16.15 -17.63 -25.17
N MET A 57 -17.40 -18.09 -25.10
CA MET A 57 -18.48 -17.56 -25.95
C MET A 57 -18.70 -16.05 -25.77
N ASP A 58 -19.53 -15.46 -26.61
CA ASP A 58 -19.92 -14.05 -26.46
C ASP A 58 -20.61 -13.79 -25.10
N GLU A 59 -20.55 -12.56 -24.61
CA GLU A 59 -21.09 -12.16 -23.29
C GLU A 59 -22.55 -12.61 -23.06
N LYS A 60 -23.40 -12.56 -24.09
CA LYS A 60 -24.79 -13.01 -24.03
C LYS A 60 -24.97 -14.52 -23.97
N ALA A 61 -24.01 -15.27 -24.50
CA ALA A 61 -24.04 -16.73 -24.55
C ALA A 61 -23.37 -17.34 -23.30
N ILE A 62 -22.43 -16.63 -22.66
CA ILE A 62 -21.75 -17.05 -21.42
C ILE A 62 -22.73 -17.27 -20.26
N ASP A 63 -23.85 -16.56 -20.21
CA ASP A 63 -24.87 -16.76 -19.17
C ASP A 63 -25.36 -18.22 -19.12
N SER A 64 -25.37 -18.92 -20.26
CA SER A 64 -25.72 -20.34 -20.32
C SER A 64 -24.72 -21.23 -19.56
N ASN A 65 -23.46 -20.81 -19.45
CA ASN A 65 -22.44 -21.53 -18.69
C ASN A 65 -22.59 -21.35 -17.18
N LYS A 66 -23.38 -20.36 -16.70
CA LYS A 66 -23.54 -20.06 -15.27
C LYS A 66 -23.99 -21.27 -14.44
N ALA A 67 -24.83 -22.13 -15.02
CA ALA A 67 -25.34 -23.33 -14.36
C ALA A 67 -24.26 -24.37 -14.01
N PHE A 68 -23.10 -24.31 -14.68
CA PHE A 68 -21.97 -25.22 -14.46
C PHE A 68 -20.99 -24.74 -13.39
N PHE A 69 -21.16 -23.52 -12.86
CA PHE A 69 -20.32 -22.99 -11.80
C PHE A 69 -21.10 -22.94 -10.49
N LYS A 70 -20.47 -23.40 -9.40
CA LYS A 70 -21.00 -23.28 -8.05
C LYS A 70 -19.90 -22.83 -7.11
N ILE A 71 -20.24 -21.94 -6.20
CA ILE A 71 -19.38 -21.53 -5.11
C ILE A 71 -20.15 -21.80 -3.84
N ARG A 72 -19.60 -22.60 -2.92
CA ARG A 72 -20.26 -22.98 -1.68
C ARG A 72 -19.44 -22.58 -0.47
N ASP A 73 -20.11 -22.25 0.61
CA ASP A 73 -19.47 -22.14 1.92
C ASP A 73 -19.20 -23.54 2.52
N ALA A 74 -18.57 -23.56 3.70
CA ALA A 74 -18.29 -24.79 4.46
C ALA A 74 -19.57 -25.54 4.88
N GLN A 75 -20.72 -24.87 4.91
CA GLN A 75 -22.03 -25.41 5.25
C GLN A 75 -22.75 -26.00 4.02
N GLY A 76 -22.20 -25.81 2.82
CA GLY A 76 -22.78 -26.25 1.56
C GLY A 76 -23.79 -25.27 0.95
N THR A 77 -23.89 -24.04 1.47
CA THR A 77 -24.76 -22.99 0.94
C THR A 77 -24.14 -22.36 -0.29
N ASP A 78 -24.89 -22.36 -1.40
CA ASP A 78 -24.47 -21.71 -2.65
C ASP A 78 -24.37 -20.18 -2.46
N GLN A 79 -23.25 -19.62 -2.91
CA GLN A 79 -22.96 -18.19 -2.87
C GLN A 79 -23.33 -17.55 -4.23
N PRO A 80 -24.10 -16.46 -4.25
CA PRO A 80 -24.47 -15.79 -5.49
C PRO A 80 -23.25 -15.10 -6.13
N PHE A 81 -23.16 -15.23 -7.45
CA PHE A 81 -22.11 -14.62 -8.26
C PHE A 81 -22.62 -14.21 -9.63
N GLU A 82 -21.92 -13.27 -10.26
CA GLU A 82 -22.07 -12.89 -11.65
C GLU A 82 -20.82 -13.28 -12.45
N ILE A 83 -20.99 -13.61 -13.73
CA ILE A 83 -19.85 -13.88 -14.62
C ILE A 83 -19.48 -12.58 -15.32
N MET A 84 -18.29 -12.06 -15.02
CA MET A 84 -17.68 -10.99 -15.80
C MET A 84 -16.76 -11.58 -16.86
N TYR A 85 -16.91 -11.10 -18.09
CA TYR A 85 -16.15 -11.54 -19.25
C TYR A 85 -15.71 -10.36 -20.12
N SER A 86 -14.58 -10.49 -20.80
CA SER A 86 -14.11 -9.51 -21.77
C SER A 86 -13.46 -10.18 -22.96
N ALA A 87 -14.22 -10.37 -24.05
CA ALA A 87 -13.69 -10.93 -25.30
C ALA A 87 -12.47 -10.18 -25.86
N GLU A 88 -12.39 -8.86 -25.63
CA GLU A 88 -11.29 -8.04 -26.15
C GLU A 88 -10.00 -8.20 -25.34
N LYS A 89 -10.09 -8.33 -24.01
CA LYS A 89 -8.92 -8.33 -23.12
C LYS A 89 -8.54 -9.71 -22.60
N TYR A 90 -9.53 -10.54 -22.32
CA TYR A 90 -9.40 -11.84 -21.67
C TYR A 90 -10.40 -12.83 -22.30
N PRO A 91 -10.24 -13.15 -23.60
CA PRO A 91 -11.18 -14.01 -24.33
C PRO A 91 -11.26 -15.43 -23.75
N ASP A 92 -10.22 -15.90 -23.09
CA ASP A 92 -10.10 -17.23 -22.50
C ASP A 92 -10.42 -17.26 -20.99
N GLN A 93 -10.91 -16.17 -20.40
CA GLN A 93 -11.05 -16.05 -18.95
C GLN A 93 -12.46 -15.64 -18.50
N LEU A 94 -13.00 -16.38 -17.54
CA LEU A 94 -14.25 -16.04 -16.84
C LEU A 94 -13.96 -15.62 -15.41
N TRP A 95 -14.54 -14.51 -14.97
CA TRP A 95 -14.42 -14.02 -13.59
C TRP A 95 -15.76 -14.19 -12.89
N LEU A 96 -15.84 -15.13 -11.95
CA LEU A 96 -17.00 -15.34 -11.09
C LEU A 96 -16.93 -14.35 -9.94
N VAL A 97 -17.59 -13.21 -10.07
CA VAL A 97 -17.59 -12.13 -9.08
C VAL A 97 -18.70 -12.37 -8.08
N LEU A 98 -18.34 -12.52 -6.81
CA LEU A 98 -19.31 -12.76 -5.75
C LEU A 98 -20.09 -11.48 -5.46
N GLU A 99 -21.42 -11.59 -5.43
CA GLU A 99 -22.32 -10.44 -5.22
C GLU A 99 -22.28 -9.94 -3.78
N GLN A 100 -22.00 -10.84 -2.84
CA GLN A 100 -21.98 -10.56 -1.41
C GLN A 100 -20.58 -10.63 -0.81
N THR A 101 -20.40 -9.93 0.31
CA THR A 101 -19.20 -10.05 1.13
C THR A 101 -19.20 -11.42 1.80
N LEU A 102 -18.10 -12.15 1.65
CA LEU A 102 -17.92 -13.46 2.26
C LEU A 102 -17.70 -13.34 3.77
N GLU A 103 -17.98 -14.44 4.47
CA GLU A 103 -17.62 -14.56 5.87
C GLU A 103 -16.11 -14.61 6.05
N SER A 104 -15.64 -14.06 7.16
CA SER A 104 -14.23 -14.00 7.49
C SER A 104 -13.77 -15.30 8.15
N ASP A 105 -12.54 -15.73 7.82
CA ASP A 105 -11.95 -16.97 8.33
C ASP A 105 -12.74 -18.24 7.96
N SER A 106 -13.45 -18.18 6.83
CA SER A 106 -14.31 -19.24 6.33
C SER A 106 -13.72 -19.86 5.07
N GLU A 107 -13.93 -21.16 4.92
CA GLU A 107 -13.54 -21.94 3.74
C GLU A 107 -14.68 -21.99 2.73
N TYR A 108 -14.31 -21.87 1.46
CA TYR A 108 -15.24 -21.88 0.33
C TYR A 108 -14.75 -22.87 -0.71
N THR A 109 -15.70 -23.58 -1.32
CA THR A 109 -15.45 -24.55 -2.38
C THR A 109 -15.98 -23.99 -3.70
N VAL A 110 -15.13 -23.98 -4.73
CA VAL A 110 -15.50 -23.67 -6.11
C VAL A 110 -15.61 -24.99 -6.86
N GLU A 111 -16.77 -25.25 -7.45
CA GLU A 111 -17.05 -26.41 -8.26
C GLU A 111 -17.36 -25.96 -9.68
N ILE A 112 -16.58 -26.48 -10.63
CA ILE A 112 -16.79 -26.32 -12.07
C ILE A 112 -17.26 -27.68 -12.58
N LEU A 113 -18.52 -27.77 -12.97
CA LEU A 113 -19.13 -28.98 -13.48
C LEU A 113 -18.75 -29.21 -14.95
N PRO A 114 -18.76 -30.47 -15.42
CA PRO A 114 -18.61 -30.76 -16.84
C PRO A 114 -19.76 -30.16 -17.66
N GLY A 115 -19.48 -29.78 -18.90
CA GLY A 115 -20.46 -29.23 -19.84
C GLY A 115 -20.31 -27.73 -20.15
N VAL A 116 -19.32 -27.04 -19.58
CA VAL A 116 -18.97 -25.66 -19.98
C VAL A 116 -18.62 -25.63 -21.48
N LEU A 117 -19.23 -24.71 -22.22
CA LEU A 117 -19.05 -24.58 -23.68
C LEU A 117 -18.15 -23.39 -24.03
N SER A 118 -17.21 -23.59 -24.96
CA SER A 118 -16.35 -22.56 -25.55
C SER A 118 -16.93 -21.97 -26.84
N ALA A 119 -16.35 -20.88 -27.35
CA ALA A 119 -16.75 -20.29 -28.63
C ALA A 119 -16.45 -21.22 -29.83
N GLU A 120 -15.44 -22.07 -29.70
CA GLU A 120 -15.01 -23.03 -30.73
C GLU A 120 -15.88 -24.31 -30.73
N GLY A 121 -16.83 -24.43 -29.80
CA GLY A 121 -17.69 -25.61 -29.63
C GLY A 121 -17.04 -26.73 -28.81
N GLY A 122 -15.91 -26.47 -28.16
CA GLY A 122 -15.29 -27.38 -27.20
C GLY A 122 -16.09 -27.44 -25.90
N THR A 123 -16.23 -28.63 -25.32
CA THR A 123 -16.89 -28.84 -24.03
C THR A 123 -15.89 -29.24 -22.96
N LEU A 124 -16.13 -28.79 -21.72
CA LEU A 124 -15.37 -29.25 -20.57
C LEU A 124 -15.84 -30.64 -20.17
N ASP A 125 -15.01 -31.65 -20.43
CA ASP A 125 -15.38 -33.06 -20.23
C ASP A 125 -15.32 -33.48 -18.76
N GLU A 126 -14.30 -33.01 -18.04
CA GLU A 126 -14.09 -33.29 -16.63
C GLU A 126 -14.29 -32.02 -15.80
N GLY A 127 -15.21 -32.11 -14.84
CA GLY A 127 -15.35 -31.07 -13.84
C GLY A 127 -14.17 -31.03 -12.88
N MET A 128 -14.03 -29.93 -12.16
CA MET A 128 -13.01 -29.77 -11.13
C MET A 128 -13.57 -29.08 -9.90
N THR A 129 -12.92 -29.32 -8.76
CA THR A 129 -13.26 -28.70 -7.49
C THR A 129 -12.01 -28.12 -6.88
N THR A 130 -12.09 -26.89 -6.40
CA THR A 130 -11.01 -26.23 -5.66
C THR A 130 -11.55 -25.55 -4.41
N THR A 131 -10.65 -25.30 -3.48
CA THR A 131 -10.97 -24.71 -2.18
C THR A 131 -10.16 -23.45 -1.96
N PHE A 132 -10.71 -22.49 -1.24
CA PHE A 132 -9.96 -21.33 -0.76
C PHE A 132 -10.50 -20.85 0.58
N LYS A 133 -9.65 -20.17 1.34
CA LYS A 133 -9.99 -19.66 2.67
C LYS A 133 -9.88 -18.14 2.75
N THR A 134 -10.91 -17.50 3.28
CA THR A 134 -10.91 -16.06 3.51
C THR A 134 -10.04 -15.68 4.71
N ARG A 135 -9.56 -14.44 4.70
CA ARG A 135 -8.71 -13.86 5.76
C ARG A 135 -9.53 -13.64 7.04
N ASN A 136 -8.89 -13.79 8.19
CA ASN A 136 -9.46 -13.46 9.50
C ASN A 136 -9.37 -11.95 9.80
N THR A 137 -10.36 -11.19 9.32
CA THR A 137 -10.45 -9.73 9.46
C THR A 137 -10.71 -9.31 10.91
N ALA A 138 -11.35 -10.16 11.73
CA ALA A 138 -11.58 -9.87 13.14
C ALA A 138 -10.27 -9.79 13.93
N THR A 139 -9.34 -10.71 13.66
CA THR A 139 -8.00 -10.69 14.26
C THR A 139 -7.19 -9.51 13.74
N ASP A 140 -7.24 -9.23 12.44
CA ASP A 140 -6.57 -8.06 11.86
C ASP A 140 -7.07 -6.73 12.45
N ALA A 141 -8.38 -6.61 12.67
CA ALA A 141 -8.99 -5.44 13.27
C ALA A 141 -8.52 -5.28 14.72
N LYS A 142 -8.41 -6.37 15.48
CA LYS A 142 -7.89 -6.34 16.86
C LYS A 142 -6.40 -6.00 16.91
N VAL A 143 -5.60 -6.55 16.00
CA VAL A 143 -4.16 -6.26 15.91
C VAL A 143 -3.93 -4.80 15.52
N SER A 144 -4.65 -4.29 14.52
CA SER A 144 -4.54 -2.89 14.09
C SER A 144 -5.05 -1.91 15.15
N LEU A 145 -6.15 -2.22 15.84
CA LEU A 145 -6.62 -1.45 17.00
C LEU A 145 -5.58 -1.46 18.13
N GLY A 146 -4.97 -2.62 18.42
CA GLY A 146 -3.91 -2.75 19.42
C GLY A 146 -2.69 -1.90 19.07
N LEU A 147 -2.23 -1.96 17.82
CA LEU A 147 -1.12 -1.13 17.34
C LEU A 147 -1.45 0.36 17.41
N MET A 148 -2.68 0.75 17.04
CA MET A 148 -3.14 2.13 17.16
C MET A 148 -3.19 2.59 18.63
N ALA A 149 -3.66 1.74 19.55
CA ALA A 149 -3.66 2.05 20.98
C ALA A 149 -2.23 2.21 21.52
N VAL A 150 -1.30 1.34 21.12
CA VAL A 150 0.13 1.47 21.48
C VAL A 150 0.72 2.77 20.93
N MET A 151 0.46 3.10 19.67
CA MET A 151 0.93 4.35 19.05
C MET A 151 0.31 5.58 19.72
N MET A 152 -0.95 5.52 20.12
CA MET A 152 -1.64 6.56 20.86
C MET A 152 -1.02 6.73 22.26
N VAL A 153 -0.78 5.66 23.02
CA VAL A 153 -0.10 5.71 24.33
C VAL A 153 1.32 6.25 24.19
N PHE A 154 2.05 5.83 23.14
CA PHE A 154 3.38 6.36 22.84
C PHE A 154 3.32 7.86 22.53
N MET A 155 2.42 8.30 21.65
CA MET A 155 2.22 9.71 21.34
C MET A 155 1.78 10.52 22.56
N PHE A 156 0.86 10.04 23.39
CA PHE A 156 0.44 10.73 24.62
C PHE A 156 1.57 10.82 25.63
N SER A 157 2.38 9.77 25.80
CA SER A 157 3.53 9.80 26.72
C SER A 157 4.65 10.69 26.20
N ALA A 158 4.96 10.64 24.91
CA ALA A 158 5.94 11.51 24.26
C ALA A 158 5.48 12.97 24.25
N THR A 159 4.19 13.23 23.98
CA THR A 159 3.59 14.56 23.99
C THR A 159 3.48 15.11 25.40
N SER A 160 3.11 14.30 26.41
CA SER A 160 3.09 14.73 27.81
C SER A 160 4.50 14.99 28.34
N LYS A 161 5.50 14.19 27.93
CA LYS A 161 6.91 14.46 28.24
C LYS A 161 7.44 15.67 27.47
N ALA A 162 7.04 15.88 26.22
CA ALA A 162 7.42 17.04 25.43
C ALA A 162 6.73 18.32 25.92
N ALA A 163 5.47 18.22 26.38
CA ALA A 163 4.68 19.30 26.98
C ALA A 163 5.16 19.61 28.40
N LYS A 164 5.53 18.61 29.22
CA LYS A 164 6.22 18.84 30.49
C LYS A 164 7.62 19.38 30.28
N LYS A 165 8.38 18.92 29.27
CA LYS A 165 9.70 19.45 28.94
C LYS A 165 9.62 20.82 28.27
N SER A 166 8.55 21.15 27.55
CA SER A 166 8.30 22.49 27.01
C SER A 166 7.73 23.41 28.07
N ALA A 167 6.93 22.92 29.02
CA ALA A 167 6.48 23.68 30.18
C ALA A 167 7.58 23.82 31.24
N GLU A 168 8.53 22.87 31.35
CA GLU A 168 9.77 23.01 32.12
C GLU A 168 10.75 23.92 31.40
N LYS A 169 10.86 23.87 30.07
CA LYS A 169 11.66 24.84 29.31
C LYS A 169 11.03 26.23 29.32
N GLU A 170 9.71 26.37 29.22
CA GLU A 170 9.00 27.64 29.36
C GLU A 170 9.05 28.10 30.81
N SER A 171 8.80 27.25 31.82
CA SER A 171 9.01 27.66 33.21
C SER A 171 10.48 27.92 33.55
N PHE A 172 11.46 27.32 32.87
CA PHE A 172 12.90 27.59 33.00
C PHE A 172 13.34 28.81 32.18
N GLU A 173 12.71 29.14 31.05
CA GLU A 173 12.98 30.33 30.25
C GLU A 173 12.22 31.55 30.78
N THR A 174 10.99 31.38 31.27
CA THR A 174 10.22 32.37 32.02
C THR A 174 10.86 32.58 33.40
N SER A 175 11.25 31.54 34.15
CA SER A 175 12.03 31.74 35.39
C SER A 175 13.49 32.12 35.15
N GLY A 176 14.06 31.86 33.97
CA GLY A 176 15.42 32.24 33.59
C GLY A 176 15.50 33.72 33.20
N LYS A 177 14.54 34.21 32.41
CA LYS A 177 14.41 35.64 32.08
C LYS A 177 13.96 36.46 33.30
N ILE A 178 13.09 35.91 34.15
CA ILE A 178 12.76 36.54 35.44
C ILE A 178 13.95 36.52 36.42
N LYS A 179 14.88 35.56 36.32
CA LYS A 179 16.08 35.55 37.16
C LYS A 179 17.14 36.55 36.71
N GLU A 180 17.46 36.65 35.41
CA GLU A 180 18.49 37.60 34.95
C GLU A 180 18.09 39.07 35.11
N GLU A 181 16.82 39.41 34.93
CA GLU A 181 16.33 40.78 35.15
C GLU A 181 16.20 41.13 36.65
N SER A 182 16.08 40.12 37.52
CA SER A 182 16.09 40.28 38.99
C SER A 182 17.49 40.29 39.61
N LEU A 183 18.54 39.93 38.85
CA LEU A 183 19.94 39.85 39.31
C LEU A 183 20.68 41.19 39.23
N ASN A 184 19.97 42.32 39.27
CA ASN A 184 20.60 43.64 39.35
C ASN A 184 21.09 43.89 40.79
N PRO A 185 22.42 43.99 41.05
CA PRO A 185 22.96 44.14 42.40
C PRO A 185 22.39 45.34 43.16
N TYR A 186 22.14 46.45 42.47
CA TYR A 186 21.61 47.69 43.07
C TYR A 186 20.16 47.56 43.52
N LYS A 187 19.32 46.83 42.75
CA LYS A 187 17.93 46.56 43.16
C LYS A 187 17.88 45.57 44.31
N ILE A 188 18.77 44.56 44.34
CA ILE A 188 18.85 43.58 45.42
C ILE A 188 19.33 44.23 46.72
N ALA A 189 20.36 45.07 46.66
CA ALA A 189 20.87 45.83 47.79
C ALA A 189 19.76 46.73 48.41
N LYS A 190 19.01 47.44 47.57
CA LYS A 190 17.93 48.34 48.01
C LYS A 190 16.73 47.61 48.63
N VAL A 191 16.36 46.45 48.11
CA VAL A 191 15.20 45.68 48.60
C VAL A 191 15.55 44.86 49.85
N LYS A 192 16.78 44.36 49.95
CA LYS A 192 17.22 43.52 51.07
C LYS A 192 17.99 44.29 52.16
N GLY A 193 18.31 45.56 51.95
CA GLY A 193 19.04 46.40 52.91
C GLY A 193 20.50 46.00 53.13
N ILE A 194 21.16 45.45 52.10
CA ILE A 194 22.52 44.87 52.16
C ILE A 194 23.50 45.76 51.37
N SER A 195 24.81 45.69 51.67
CA SER A 195 25.85 46.42 50.94
C SER A 195 25.95 45.99 49.47
N LEU A 196 26.47 46.89 48.63
CA LEU A 196 26.56 46.66 47.19
C LEU A 196 27.48 45.48 46.84
N GLU A 197 28.57 45.30 47.58
CA GLU A 197 29.55 44.23 47.39
C GLU A 197 28.97 42.84 47.74
N GLU A 198 28.12 42.76 48.76
CA GLU A 198 27.43 41.52 49.09
C GLU A 198 26.35 41.18 48.06
N ALA A 199 25.70 42.20 47.49
CA ALA A 199 24.74 42.01 46.41
C ALA A 199 25.39 41.55 45.09
N THR A 200 26.59 42.04 44.75
CA THR A 200 27.33 41.55 43.57
C THR A 200 27.82 40.11 43.77
N ALA A 201 28.36 39.78 44.95
CA ALA A 201 28.77 38.42 45.28
C ALA A 201 27.60 37.42 45.26
N TYR A 202 26.39 37.84 45.68
CA TYR A 202 25.18 37.03 45.57
C TYR A 202 24.79 36.78 44.11
N VAL A 203 24.87 37.81 43.27
CA VAL A 203 24.57 37.73 41.84
C VAL A 203 25.53 36.80 41.10
N GLU A 204 26.83 36.87 41.41
CA GLU A 204 27.83 35.99 40.82
C GLU A 204 27.64 34.52 41.22
N LYS A 205 27.31 34.25 42.50
CA LYS A 205 26.99 32.90 42.98
C LYS A 205 25.74 32.33 42.32
N GLU A 206 24.71 33.14 42.10
CA GLU A 206 23.50 32.74 41.38
C GLU A 206 23.78 32.46 39.90
N LYS A 207 24.53 33.33 39.21
CA LYS A 207 24.96 33.13 37.82
C LYS A 207 25.77 31.85 37.65
N ALA A 208 26.69 31.56 38.57
CA ALA A 208 27.46 30.33 38.54
C ALA A 208 26.59 29.07 38.73
N LYS A 209 25.58 29.12 39.61
CA LYS A 209 24.62 28.02 39.80
C LYS A 209 23.74 27.80 38.56
N ILE A 210 23.33 28.88 37.89
CA ILE A 210 22.54 28.81 36.65
C ILE A 210 23.37 28.21 35.53
N ALA A 211 24.61 28.69 35.32
CA ALA A 211 25.52 28.15 34.31
C ALA A 211 25.81 26.66 34.55
N LYS A 212 26.00 26.23 35.81
CA LYS A 212 26.19 24.80 36.15
C LYS A 212 24.96 23.94 35.83
N LYS A 213 23.74 24.47 36.05
CA LYS A 213 22.49 23.77 35.72
C LYS A 213 22.28 23.68 34.20
N GLN A 214 22.60 24.74 33.46
CA GLN A 214 22.51 24.76 32.00
C GLN A 214 23.44 23.74 31.36
N ARG A 215 24.71 23.66 31.82
CA ARG A 215 25.67 22.65 31.33
C ARG A 215 25.19 21.22 31.54
N LYS A 216 24.63 20.92 32.73
CA LYS A 216 24.07 19.58 33.01
C LYS A 216 22.88 19.23 32.11
N LEU A 217 22.00 20.21 31.86
CA LEU A 217 20.83 20.01 31.01
C LEU A 217 21.22 19.80 29.53
N GLU A 218 22.27 20.47 29.08
CA GLU A 218 22.82 20.31 27.73
C GLU A 218 23.51 18.95 27.55
N GLU A 219 24.28 18.50 28.55
CA GLU A 219 24.91 17.17 28.57
C GLU A 219 23.86 16.04 28.57
N GLU A 220 22.80 16.17 29.36
CA GLU A 220 21.69 15.20 29.39
C GLU A 220 20.92 15.18 28.07
N ARG A 221 20.76 16.34 27.40
CA ARG A 221 20.15 16.39 26.06
C ARG A 221 21.00 15.67 25.03
N LEU A 222 22.31 15.88 25.04
CA LEU A 222 23.23 15.21 24.12
C LEU A 222 23.20 13.69 24.31
N ARG A 223 23.24 13.19 25.56
CA ARG A 223 23.11 11.74 25.83
C ARG A 223 21.80 11.16 25.30
N LEU A 224 20.70 11.87 25.47
CA LEU A 224 19.38 11.41 25.04
C LEU A 224 19.22 11.45 23.50
N GLU A 225 19.87 12.39 22.83
CA GLU A 225 19.96 12.44 21.36
C GLU A 225 20.85 11.31 20.83
N GLU A 226 21.94 10.97 21.50
CA GLU A 226 22.80 9.81 21.19
C GLU A 226 22.08 8.47 21.39
N GLU A 227 21.36 8.28 22.50
CA GLU A 227 20.58 7.06 22.76
C GLU A 227 19.49 6.86 21.70
N LYS A 228 18.77 7.92 21.33
CA LYS A 228 17.76 7.85 20.27
C LYS A 228 18.36 7.55 18.90
N ALA A 229 19.52 8.12 18.59
CA ALA A 229 20.22 7.83 17.34
C ALA A 229 20.69 6.37 17.29
N ALA A 230 21.16 5.83 18.41
CA ALA A 230 21.54 4.42 18.53
C ALA A 230 20.34 3.47 18.40
N GLU A 231 19.20 3.81 19.00
CA GLU A 231 17.95 3.03 18.89
C GLU A 231 17.41 3.02 17.46
N LEU A 232 17.40 4.18 16.78
CA LEU A 232 17.05 4.28 15.36
C LEU A 232 17.99 3.46 14.45
N ALA A 233 19.29 3.51 14.72
CA ALA A 233 20.27 2.73 13.98
C ALA A 233 20.10 1.22 14.19
N ALA A 234 19.72 0.78 15.39
CA ALA A 234 19.43 -0.62 15.68
C ALA A 234 18.18 -1.12 14.95
N ILE A 235 17.10 -0.33 14.96
CA ILE A 235 15.86 -0.65 14.23
C ILE A 235 16.14 -0.70 12.71
N GLU A 236 16.92 0.23 12.17
CA GLU A 236 17.29 0.23 10.76
C GLU A 236 18.13 -1.01 10.40
N ALA A 237 19.06 -1.42 11.26
CA ALA A 237 19.86 -2.62 11.06
C ALA A 237 19.02 -3.91 11.08
N GLU A 238 18.04 -4.00 11.98
CA GLU A 238 17.12 -5.13 12.09
C GLU A 238 16.23 -5.26 10.85
N LEU A 239 15.64 -4.15 10.40
CA LEU A 239 14.87 -4.10 9.15
C LEU A 239 15.74 -4.49 7.95
N GLN A 240 16.99 -4.03 7.90
CA GLN A 240 17.91 -4.36 6.82
C GLN A 240 18.33 -5.84 6.84
N ALA A 241 18.35 -6.50 8.01
CA ALA A 241 18.60 -7.92 8.12
C ALA A 241 17.39 -8.73 7.63
N ALA A 242 16.18 -8.29 7.99
CA ALA A 242 14.93 -8.89 7.52
C ALA A 242 14.77 -8.79 5.99
N GLU A 243 15.03 -7.63 5.40
CA GLU A 243 14.98 -7.45 3.93
C GLU A 243 15.97 -8.38 3.19
N ARG A 244 17.19 -8.57 3.73
CA ARG A 244 18.18 -9.48 3.15
C ARG A 244 17.77 -10.95 3.24
N ALA A 245 17.11 -11.36 4.33
CA ALA A 245 16.61 -12.71 4.51
C ALA A 245 15.53 -13.09 3.47
N GLU A 246 14.77 -12.10 3.00
CA GLU A 246 13.76 -12.26 1.94
C GLU A 246 14.34 -12.24 0.51
N GLY A 247 15.67 -12.26 0.35
CA GLY A 247 16.33 -12.23 -0.96
C GLY A 247 16.21 -10.89 -1.68
N ARG A 248 15.79 -9.82 -0.98
CA ARG A 248 15.68 -8.48 -1.54
C ARG A 248 16.95 -7.69 -1.26
N PHE A 249 17.72 -7.40 -2.31
CA PHE A 249 18.92 -6.59 -2.20
C PHE A 249 18.59 -5.11 -2.36
N ARG A 250 18.94 -4.30 -1.36
CA ARG A 250 18.82 -2.85 -1.45
C ARG A 250 19.86 -2.31 -2.42
N VAL A 251 19.40 -1.87 -3.59
CA VAL A 251 20.25 -1.20 -4.58
C VAL A 251 20.30 0.29 -4.26
N THR A 252 21.48 0.89 -4.35
CA THR A 252 21.63 2.35 -4.26
C THR A 252 20.74 3.03 -5.30
N GLY A 253 20.02 4.07 -4.91
CA GLY A 253 19.08 4.78 -5.79
C GLY A 253 19.73 5.30 -7.08
N PRO A 254 18.91 5.69 -8.08
CA PRO A 254 19.40 6.09 -9.40
C PRO A 254 20.39 7.26 -9.29
N ARG A 255 21.62 7.04 -9.76
CA ARG A 255 22.65 8.09 -9.84
C ARG A 255 22.40 8.98 -11.05
N SER A 256 22.72 10.26 -10.93
CA SER A 256 22.65 11.16 -12.07
C SER A 256 23.71 10.81 -13.11
N VAL A 257 23.43 11.08 -14.39
CA VAL A 257 24.37 10.85 -15.51
C VAL A 257 25.73 11.55 -15.25
N LYS A 258 25.70 12.67 -14.53
CA LYS A 258 26.91 13.42 -14.15
C LYS A 258 27.73 12.71 -13.08
N GLU A 259 27.09 12.12 -12.08
CA GLU A 259 27.75 11.34 -11.02
C GLU A 259 28.31 10.01 -11.53
N ALA A 260 27.71 9.45 -12.58
CA ALA A 260 28.21 8.27 -13.29
C ALA A 260 29.32 8.58 -14.31
N GLY A 261 29.86 9.82 -14.34
CA GLY A 261 30.93 10.24 -15.25
C GLY A 261 30.49 10.51 -16.70
N GLY A 262 29.18 10.41 -16.98
CA GLY A 262 28.61 10.67 -18.29
C GLY A 262 28.44 12.16 -18.60
N LYS A 263 28.59 12.53 -19.88
CA LYS A 263 28.30 13.88 -20.36
C LYS A 263 26.81 14.01 -20.68
N ILE A 264 26.15 14.98 -20.05
CA ILE A 264 24.76 15.32 -20.36
C ILE A 264 24.69 15.89 -21.80
N PRO A 265 23.82 15.37 -22.68
CA PRO A 265 23.68 15.87 -24.04
C PRO A 265 23.36 17.37 -24.08
N ARG A 266 24.02 18.10 -24.99
CA ARG A 266 23.87 19.56 -25.13
C ARG A 266 22.42 20.00 -25.41
N SER A 267 21.62 19.16 -26.07
CA SER A 267 20.19 19.39 -26.32
C SER A 267 19.38 19.49 -25.02
N ILE A 268 19.64 18.59 -24.07
CA ILE A 268 18.98 18.56 -22.75
C ILE A 268 19.39 19.76 -21.91
N VAL A 269 20.67 20.14 -21.94
CA VAL A 269 21.17 21.34 -21.26
C VAL A 269 20.48 22.61 -21.80
N LYS A 270 20.37 22.76 -23.13
CA LYS A 270 19.67 23.88 -23.76
C LYS A 270 18.18 23.91 -23.38
N LYS A 271 17.49 22.76 -23.43
CA LYS A 271 16.07 22.63 -23.07
C LYS A 271 15.83 23.00 -21.59
N ASN A 272 16.68 22.52 -20.68
CA ASN A 272 16.59 22.85 -19.27
C ASN A 272 16.89 24.32 -18.97
N LYS A 273 17.85 24.93 -19.69
CA LYS A 273 18.13 26.36 -19.58
C LYS A 273 16.93 27.20 -20.02
N ALA A 274 16.35 26.90 -21.19
CA ALA A 274 15.15 27.57 -21.68
C ALA A 274 13.96 27.44 -20.72
N ARG A 275 13.76 26.25 -20.13
CA ARG A 275 12.70 26.03 -19.13
C ARG A 275 12.91 26.86 -17.87
N ARG A 276 14.16 27.00 -17.39
CA ARG A 276 14.49 27.83 -16.22
C ARG A 276 14.33 29.32 -16.51
N GLU A 277 14.68 29.77 -17.70
CA GLU A 277 14.50 31.16 -18.12
C GLU A 277 13.01 31.51 -18.28
N ALA A 278 12.21 30.63 -18.89
CA ALA A 278 10.77 30.78 -18.98
C ALA A 278 10.09 30.80 -17.59
N ALA A 279 10.51 29.93 -16.67
CA ALA A 279 10.00 29.91 -15.30
C ALA A 279 10.34 31.22 -14.55
N LYS A 280 11.57 31.72 -14.67
CA LYS A 280 11.97 33.01 -14.08
C LYS A 280 11.22 34.20 -14.71
N ALA A 281 10.97 34.17 -16.01
CA ALA A 281 10.19 35.21 -16.69
C ALA A 281 8.72 35.20 -16.22
N ALA A 282 8.12 34.02 -16.07
CA ALA A 282 6.77 33.86 -15.55
C ALA A 282 6.65 34.31 -14.08
N GLU A 283 7.67 34.03 -13.26
CA GLU A 283 7.73 34.48 -11.87
C GLU A 283 7.84 36.01 -11.77
N LYS A 284 8.71 36.63 -12.57
CA LYS A 284 8.84 38.09 -12.67
C LYS A 284 7.57 38.77 -13.19
N ALA A 285 6.86 38.16 -14.14
CA ALA A 285 5.58 38.67 -14.62
C ALA A 285 4.50 38.63 -13.53
N LYS A 286 4.48 37.57 -12.72
CA LYS A 286 3.57 37.43 -11.57
C LYS A 286 3.91 38.40 -10.42
N SER A 287 5.18 38.71 -10.18
CA SER A 287 5.58 39.69 -9.17
C SER A 287 5.25 41.13 -9.61
N ASN A 288 5.44 41.46 -10.89
CA ASN A 288 5.08 42.77 -11.44
C ASN A 288 3.56 43.02 -11.46
N SER A 289 2.74 42.00 -11.74
CA SER A 289 1.28 42.14 -11.69
C SER A 289 0.74 42.31 -10.27
N ARG A 290 1.38 41.70 -9.26
CA ARG A 290 1.07 41.92 -7.84
C ARG A 290 1.39 43.35 -7.37
N ASN A 291 2.48 43.96 -7.83
CA ASN A 291 2.83 45.34 -7.47
C ASN A 291 1.92 46.40 -8.13
N LYS A 292 1.37 46.14 -9.33
CA LYS A 292 0.39 47.03 -9.96
C LYS A 292 -0.99 47.03 -9.31
N ARG A 293 -1.36 45.97 -8.57
CA ARG A 293 -2.64 45.89 -7.82
C ARG A 293 -2.60 46.54 -6.43
N LYS A 294 -1.44 47.05 -5.99
CA LYS A 294 -1.24 47.70 -4.69
C LYS A 294 -1.05 49.23 -4.77
N LYS A 295 -1.24 49.82 -5.95
CA LYS A 295 -1.28 51.28 -6.16
C LYS A 295 -2.71 51.70 -6.47
#